data_AF-A0A3B8JY50-F1
#
_entry.id   AF-A0A3B8JY50-F1
#
_cell.length_a   1.000
_cell.length_b   1.000
_cell.length_c   1.000
_cell.angle_alpha   90.00
_cell.angle_beta   90.00
_cell.angle_gamma   90.00
#
_symmetry.space_group_name_H-M   'P 1'
#
loop_
_entity.id
_entity.type
_entity.pdbx_description
1 polymer ?
#
loop_
_entity_poly.entity_id
_entity_poly.type
_entity_poly.pdbx_seq_one_letter_code
_entity_poly.pdbx_strand_id
1 'polypeptide(L)' 'MPATLAQLLSDLKEDEAKKYVKEALEKGTDPTKLLEEAIEGMRIVGQRFSSGEYFIPDLLYSGTIMKELVALIEPKL' A
#
# COMPACT_ATOMS: atom_id res chain seq x y z
N MET A 1 -3.78 -16.75 -4.53
CA MET A 1 -4.18 -15.50 -5.19
C MET A 1 -2.95 -14.60 -5.17
N PRO A 2 -2.56 -13.96 -6.28
CA PRO A 2 -1.43 -13.03 -6.25
C PRO A 2 -1.75 -11.92 -5.25
N ALA A 3 -0.82 -11.64 -4.33
CA ALA A 3 -1.00 -10.60 -3.33
C ALA A 3 -1.11 -9.24 -4.04
N THR A 4 -2.19 -8.52 -3.79
CA THR A 4 -2.41 -7.16 -4.30
C THR A 4 -1.62 -6.14 -3.49
N LEU A 5 -1.39 -4.94 -4.03
CA LEU A 5 -0.72 -3.89 -3.28
C LEU A 5 -1.53 -3.51 -2.02
N ALA A 6 -2.86 -3.56 -2.12
CA ALA A 6 -3.77 -3.36 -1.00
C ALA A 6 -3.52 -4.36 0.15
N GLN A 7 -3.30 -5.64 -0.16
CA GLN A 7 -2.97 -6.65 0.85
C GLN A 7 -1.61 -6.40 1.47
N LEU A 8 -0.59 -6.15 0.66
CA LEU A 8 0.77 -5.92 1.17
C LEU A 8 0.84 -4.69 2.08
N LEU A 9 0.16 -3.59 1.72
CA LEU A 9 0.08 -2.41 2.56
C LEU A 9 -0.71 -2.68 3.85
N SER A 10 -1.87 -3.35 3.74
CA SER A 10 -2.70 -3.62 4.90
C SER A 10 -2.05 -4.58 5.90
N ASP A 11 -1.26 -5.53 5.42
CA ASP A 11 -0.45 -6.45 6.22
C ASP A 11 0.87 -5.83 6.71
N LEU A 12 1.09 -4.52 6.47
CA LEU A 12 2.29 -3.78 6.88
C LEU A 12 3.60 -4.33 6.29
N LYS A 13 3.53 -4.95 5.11
CA LYS A 13 4.68 -5.52 4.39
C LYS A 13 5.32 -4.49 3.49
N GLU A 14 6.01 -3.52 4.11
CA GLU A 14 6.67 -2.40 3.44
C GLU A 14 7.56 -2.82 2.26
N ASP A 15 8.52 -3.73 2.50
CA ASP A 15 9.47 -4.17 1.48
C ASP A 15 8.81 -4.86 0.29
N GLU A 16 7.82 -5.72 0.57
CA GLU A 16 7.08 -6.44 -0.47
C GLU A 16 6.20 -5.47 -1.28
N ALA A 17 5.54 -4.52 -0.62
CA ALA A 17 4.73 -3.49 -1.28
C ALA A 17 5.58 -2.60 -2.20
N LYS A 18 6.75 -2.13 -1.72
CA LYS A 18 7.71 -1.35 -2.52
C LYS A 18 8.20 -2.13 -3.73
N LYS A 19 8.54 -3.40 -3.53
CA LYS A 19 9.00 -4.27 -4.61
C LYS A 19 7.90 -4.48 -5.65
N TYR A 20 6.68 -4.74 -5.21
CA TYR A 20 5.52 -4.88 -6.09
C TYR A 20 5.27 -3.63 -6.93
N VAL A 21 5.28 -2.43 -6.32
CA VAL A 21 5.11 -1.16 -7.04
C VAL A 21 6.21 -0.96 -8.09
N LYS A 22 7.47 -1.20 -7.73
CA LYS A 22 8.59 -1.08 -8.68
C LYS A 22 8.43 -2.03 -9.87
N GLU A 23 8.19 -3.31 -9.59
CA GLU A 23 7.98 -4.31 -10.65
C GLU A 23 6.77 -4.00 -11.53
N ALA A 24 5.69 -3.49 -10.94
CA ALA A 24 4.49 -3.09 -11.68
C ALA A 24 4.77 -1.89 -12.59
N LEU A 25 5.46 -0.85 -12.09
CA LEU A 25 5.86 0.31 -12.88
C LEU A 25 6.83 -0.08 -14.01
N GLU A 26 7.76 -1.00 -13.77
CA GLU A 26 8.67 -1.54 -14.79
C GLU A 26 7.93 -2.32 -15.89
N LYS A 27 6.84 -3.01 -15.53
CA LYS A 27 5.97 -3.72 -16.47
C LYS A 27 5.03 -2.80 -17.26
N GLY A 28 5.05 -1.48 -17.00
CA GLY A 28 4.17 -0.51 -17.64
C GLY A 28 2.75 -0.51 -17.08
N THR A 29 2.56 -1.01 -15.85
CA THR A 29 1.27 -0.89 -15.15
C THR A 29 0.94 0.58 -14.92
N ASP A 30 -0.33 0.92 -15.06
CA ASP A 30 -0.85 2.26 -14.82
C ASP A 30 -0.58 2.70 -13.36
N PRO A 31 0.17 3.79 -13.14
CA PRO A 31 0.44 4.34 -11.81
C PRO A 31 -0.83 4.68 -11.04
N THR A 32 -1.89 5.10 -11.73
CA THR A 32 -3.20 5.42 -11.14
C THR A 32 -3.81 4.20 -10.47
N LYS A 33 -3.70 3.03 -11.11
CA LYS A 33 -4.20 1.76 -10.53
C LYS A 33 -3.44 1.39 -9.27
N LEU A 34 -2.11 1.59 -9.25
CA LEU A 34 -1.30 1.35 -8.06
C LEU A 34 -1.69 2.29 -6.92
N LEU A 35 -2.00 3.54 -7.22
CA LEU A 35 -2.51 4.49 -6.24
C LEU A 35 -3.87 4.05 -5.68
N GLU A 36 -4.79 3.63 -6.53
CA GLU A 36 -6.09 3.09 -6.13
C GLU A 36 -5.95 1.86 -5.21
N GLU A 37 -5.06 0.93 -5.55
CA GLU A 37 -4.78 -0.23 -4.69
C GLU A 37 -4.16 0.18 -3.34
N ALA A 38 -3.27 1.18 -3.32
CA ALA A 38 -2.66 1.66 -2.08
C ALA A 38 -3.71 2.33 -1.16
N ILE A 39 -4.65 3.10 -1.74
CA ILE A 39 -5.79 3.68 -1.01
C ILE A 39 -6.68 2.57 -0.43
N GLU A 40 -6.96 1.52 -1.21
CA GLU A 40 -7.74 0.38 -0.72
C GLU A 40 -7.04 -0.35 0.43
N GLY A 41 -5.71 -0.49 0.37
CA GLY A 41 -4.92 -1.00 1.49
C GLY A 41 -5.12 -0.18 2.76
N MET A 42 -5.06 1.15 2.66
CA MET A 42 -5.29 2.04 3.80
C MET A 42 -6.70 1.93 4.37
N ARG A 43 -7.70 1.69 3.50
CA ARG A 43 -9.08 1.43 3.91
C ARG A 43 -9.18 0.15 4.76
N ILE A 44 -8.48 -0.91 4.38
CA ILE A 44 -8.43 -2.16 5.13
C ILE A 44 -7.76 -1.96 6.50
N VAL A 45 -6.64 -1.22 6.56
CA VAL A 45 -5.99 -0.87 7.83
C VAL A 45 -6.98 -0.14 8.75
N GLY A 46 -7.74 0.83 8.22
CA GLY A 46 -8.78 1.53 8.97
C GLY A 46 -9.87 0.59 9.51
N GLN A 47 -10.28 -0.41 8.72
CA GLN A 47 -11.22 -1.44 9.19
C GLN A 47 -10.63 -2.33 10.30
N ARG A 48 -9.37 -2.76 10.17
CA ARG A 48 -8.66 -3.53 11.20
C ARG A 48 -8.50 -2.75 12.49
N PHE A 49 -8.18 -1.45 12.38
CA PHE A 49 -8.14 -0.55 13.53
C PHE A 49 -9.51 -0.41 14.21
N SER A 50 -10.57 -0.17 13.42
CA SER A 50 -11.94 -0.07 13.95
C SER A 50 -12.44 -1.37 14.59
N SER A 51 -11.90 -2.52 14.17
CA SER A 51 -12.23 -3.84 14.73
C SER A 51 -11.41 -4.19 15.96
N GLY A 52 -10.44 -3.35 16.35
CA GLY A 52 -9.52 -3.58 17.47
C GLY A 52 -8.39 -4.57 17.17
N GLU A 53 -8.20 -4.93 15.89
CA GLU A 53 -7.11 -5.82 15.45
C GLU A 53 -5.79 -5.04 15.32
N TYR A 54 -5.86 -3.78 14.89
CA TYR A 54 -4.72 -2.87 14.77
C TYR A 54 -4.82 -1.71 15.76
N PHE A 55 -3.68 -1.14 16.14
CA PHE A 55 -3.56 -0.03 17.07
C PHE A 55 -2.98 1.23 16.40
N ILE A 56 -2.84 2.31 17.18
CA ILE A 56 -2.29 3.58 16.69
C ILE A 56 -0.89 3.44 16.07
N PRO A 57 0.05 2.65 16.63
CA PRO A 57 1.36 2.42 15.99
C PRO A 57 1.24 1.79 14.60
N ASP A 58 0.30 0.85 14.42
CA ASP A 58 0.07 0.17 13.15
C ASP A 58 -0.50 1.11 12.10
N LEU A 59 -1.43 1.99 12.48
CA LEU A 59 -1.95 3.06 11.62
C LEU A 59 -0.86 4.07 11.22
N LEU A 60 0.00 4.44 12.17
CA LEU A 60 1.10 5.36 11.89
C LEU A 60 2.09 4.72 10.91
N TYR A 61 2.39 3.44 11.12
CA TYR A 61 3.31 2.69 10.27
C TYR A 61 2.73 2.47 8.87
N SER A 62 1.45 2.10 8.73
CA SER A 62 0.79 2.00 7.41
C SER A 62 0.80 3.32 6.66
N GLY A 63 0.64 4.44 7.37
CA GLY A 63 0.76 5.78 6.79
C GLY A 63 2.16 6.10 6.27
N THR A 64 3.21 5.61 6.94
CA THR A 64 4.60 5.69 6.45
C THR A 64 4.77 4.89 5.17
N ILE A 65 4.29 3.64 5.14
CA ILE A 65 4.32 2.78 3.95
C ILE A 65 3.60 3.49 2.78
N MET A 66 2.38 3.99 3.01
CA MET A 66 1.61 4.72 2.00
C MET A 66 2.38 5.88 1.40
N LYS A 67 3.02 6.72 2.23
CA LYS A 67 3.83 7.86 1.76
C LYS A 67 4.97 7.41 0.85
N GLU A 68 5.65 6.33 1.20
CA GLU A 68 6.76 5.81 0.39
C GLU A 68 6.28 5.20 -0.93
N LEU A 69 5.14 4.52 -0.94
CA LEU A 69 4.55 4.03 -2.19
C LEU A 69 4.13 5.19 -3.10
N VAL A 70 3.47 6.20 -2.55
CA VAL A 70 3.06 7.40 -3.30
C VAL A 70 4.28 8.11 -3.88
N ALA A 71 5.37 8.25 -3.12
CA ALA A 71 6.62 8.84 -3.63
C ALA A 71 7.25 8.05 -4.79
N LEU A 72 7.00 6.75 -4.90
CA LEU A 72 7.42 5.93 -6.05
C LEU A 72 6.47 6.07 -7.25
N ILE A 73 5.18 6.31 -7.00
CA ILE A 73 4.12 6.36 -8.02
C ILE A 73 3.99 7.77 -8.64
N GLU A 74 4.01 8.83 -7.83
CA GLU A 74 3.91 10.24 -8.26
C GLU A 74 4.79 10.64 -9.45
N PRO A 75 6.10 10.29 -9.50
CA PRO A 75 6.95 10.68 -10.65
C PRO A 75 6.60 9.96 -11.97
N LYS A 76 5.66 9.00 -11.94
CA LYS A 76 5.24 8.23 -13.11
C LYS A 76 3.80 8.54 -13.55
N LEU A 77 3.05 9.31 -12.75
CA LEU A 77 1.70 9.80 -13.05
C LEU A 77 1.69 10.85 -14.17
#